data_AF-A0AAV4IQ89-F1
#
_entry.id   AF-A0AAV4IQ89-F1
#
_cell.length_a   1.000
_cell.length_b   1.000
_cell.length_c   1.000
_cell.angle_alpha   90.00
_cell.angle_beta   90.00
_cell.angle_gamma   90.00
#
_symmetry.space_group_name_H-M   'P 1'
#
loop_
_entity.id
_entity.type
_entity.pdbx_description
1 polymer ?
#
loop_
_entity_poly.entity_id
_entity_poly.type
_entity_poly.pdbx_seq_one_letter_code
_entity_poly.pdbx_strand_id
1 'polypeptide(L)'
;MAGYSVLANKYASQATFLTVYIREAHPMDGEWPDDESYTAQMHKHIAERIEMGKTLQESGLAGTLVVDSMEDLACTKYGALPEKLCLLTVHGRVAYMGDTGPFGYSVADLETALVSLCAGH
;
A
#
# COMPACT_ATOMS: atom_id res chain seq x y z
N MET A 1 -8.35 2.34 4.41
CA MET A 1 -7.95 1.51 5.57
C MET A 1 -8.99 0.43 5.92
N ALA A 2 -10.21 0.78 6.38
CA ALA A 2 -11.18 -0.21 6.86
C ALA A 2 -11.51 -1.33 5.85
N GLY A 3 -11.71 -1.02 4.57
CA GLY A 3 -12.02 -2.03 3.54
C GLY A 3 -10.90 -3.05 3.33
N TYR A 4 -9.65 -2.60 3.24
CA TYR A 4 -8.49 -3.49 3.11
C TYR A 4 -8.32 -4.37 4.34
N SER A 5 -8.41 -3.81 5.56
CA SER A 5 -8.28 -4.60 6.78
C SER A 5 -9.38 -5.67 6.91
N VAL A 6 -10.61 -5.34 6.52
CA VAL A 6 -11.73 -6.31 6.48
C VAL A 6 -11.42 -7.44 5.50
N LEU A 7 -10.92 -7.10 4.31
CA LEU A 7 -10.53 -8.09 3.30
C LEU A 7 -9.39 -8.99 3.81
N ALA A 8 -8.36 -8.39 4.40
CA ALA A 8 -7.21 -9.09 4.93
C ALA A 8 -7.62 -10.11 6.01
N ASN A 9 -8.48 -9.69 6.95
CA ASN A 9 -9.00 -10.58 7.98
C ASN A 9 -9.88 -11.70 7.40
N LYS A 10 -10.72 -11.39 6.40
CA LYS A 10 -11.62 -12.37 5.76
C LYS A 10 -10.85 -13.48 5.03
N TYR A 11 -9.74 -13.15 4.38
CA TYR A 11 -8.98 -14.08 3.55
C TYR A 11 -7.61 -14.47 4.14
N ALA A 12 -7.39 -14.25 5.44
CA ALA A 12 -6.11 -14.52 6.11
C ALA A 12 -5.62 -15.98 6.01
N SER A 13 -6.53 -16.94 5.81
CA SER A 13 -6.19 -18.36 5.62
C SER A 13 -5.87 -18.73 4.17
N GLN A 14 -6.15 -17.86 3.21
CA GLN A 14 -6.04 -18.13 1.77
C GLN A 14 -4.96 -17.28 1.09
N ALA A 15 -4.68 -16.09 1.61
CA ALA A 15 -3.70 -15.16 1.05
C ALA A 15 -2.90 -14.44 2.13
N THR A 16 -1.70 -14.02 1.77
CA THR A 16 -0.87 -13.13 2.60
C THR A 16 -1.14 -11.69 2.22
N PHE A 17 -1.42 -10.86 3.22
CA PHE A 17 -1.64 -9.43 3.07
C PHE A 17 -0.43 -8.66 3.58
N LEU A 18 0.21 -7.92 2.67
CA LEU A 18 1.38 -7.10 2.92
C LEU A 18 1.07 -5.67 2.50
N THR A 19 1.26 -4.72 3.41
CA THR A 19 1.29 -3.29 3.10
C THR A 19 2.74 -2.83 3.09
N VAL A 20 3.14 -2.15 2.01
CA VAL A 20 4.46 -1.53 1.88
C VAL A 20 4.28 -0.03 2.01
N TYR A 21 4.78 0.55 3.09
CA TYR A 21 4.81 1.98 3.28
C TYR A 21 5.88 2.59 2.36
N ILE A 22 5.45 3.38 1.37
CA ILE A 22 6.31 4.02 0.37
C ILE A 22 6.59 5.49 0.75
N ARG A 23 7.34 6.20 -0.10
CA ARG A 23 7.53 7.66 0.07
C ARG A 23 6.19 8.41 0.03
N GLU A 24 6.13 9.54 0.72
CA GLU A 24 4.96 10.43 0.67
C GLU A 24 4.66 10.88 -0.75
N ALA A 25 3.38 10.88 -1.11
CA ALA A 25 2.92 11.35 -2.40
C ALA A 25 3.07 12.88 -2.56
N HIS A 26 2.94 13.61 -1.45
CA HIS A 26 2.96 15.07 -1.39
C HIS A 26 3.89 15.56 -0.27
N PRO A 27 5.22 15.56 -0.46
CA PRO A 27 6.13 16.20 0.48
C PRO A 27 6.06 17.72 0.37
N MET A 28 6.15 18.41 1.50
CA MET A 28 6.18 19.88 1.61
C MET A 28 7.49 20.55 1.12
N ASP A 29 8.21 19.96 0.17
CA ASP A 29 9.42 20.56 -0.42
C ASP A 29 9.12 21.31 -1.75
N GLY A 30 7.85 21.62 -2.05
CA GLY A 30 7.42 22.29 -3.29
C GLY A 30 6.20 23.21 -3.10
N GLU A 31 6.16 24.28 -3.90
CA GLU A 31 5.24 25.45 -3.82
C GLU A 31 3.73 25.11 -3.91
N TRP A 32 3.07 24.68 -2.83
CA TRP A 32 1.60 24.80 -2.65
C TRP A 32 1.27 25.09 -1.17
N PRO A 33 0.19 25.86 -0.89
CA PRO A 33 0.00 26.50 0.40
C PRO A 33 -0.54 25.52 1.44
N ASP A 34 0.15 25.49 2.58
CA ASP A 34 -0.32 25.22 3.94
C ASP A 34 -1.71 24.56 4.07
N ASP A 35 -1.75 23.22 3.96
CA ASP A 35 -2.79 22.42 4.59
C ASP A 35 -2.16 21.70 5.80
N GLU A 36 -2.41 22.23 6.99
CA GLU A 36 -1.80 21.85 8.28
C GLU A 36 -2.22 20.45 8.78
N SER A 37 -2.86 19.61 7.95
CA SER A 37 -3.39 18.31 8.39
C SER A 37 -2.46 17.12 8.15
N TYR A 38 -1.40 17.24 7.33
CA TYR A 38 -0.45 16.16 7.09
C TYR A 38 0.94 16.66 6.64
N THR A 39 1.76 17.12 7.59
CA THR A 39 3.12 17.65 7.33
C THR A 39 4.17 16.53 7.30
N ALA A 40 4.01 15.55 6.42
CA ALA A 40 5.06 14.55 6.20
C ALA A 40 6.11 15.12 5.22
N GLN A 41 7.24 15.59 5.78
CA GLN A 41 8.42 15.94 4.98
C GLN A 41 8.94 14.71 4.22
N MET A 42 9.62 14.89 3.08
CA MET A 42 10.31 13.75 2.45
C MET A 42 11.24 13.09 3.46
N HIS A 43 11.06 11.79 3.67
CA HIS A 43 11.98 10.99 4.48
C HIS A 43 13.38 11.07 3.88
N LYS A 44 14.34 11.58 4.65
CA LYS A 44 15.77 11.61 4.33
C LYS A 44 16.45 10.35 4.85
N HIS A 45 15.88 9.73 5.87
CA HIS A 45 16.42 8.54 6.50
C HIS A 45 15.35 7.46 6.71
N ILE A 46 15.77 6.19 6.70
CA ILE A 46 14.86 5.05 6.88
C ILE A 46 14.12 5.09 8.22
N ALA A 47 14.73 5.67 9.26
CA ALA A 47 14.12 5.80 10.58
C ALA A 47 12.84 6.66 10.55
N GLU A 48 12.84 7.74 9.76
CA GLU A 48 11.68 8.64 9.61
C GLU A 48 10.54 7.91 8.88
N ARG A 49 10.87 7.16 7.81
CA ARG A 49 9.89 6.33 7.09
C ARG A 49 9.32 5.22 7.97
N ILE A 50 10.14 4.63 8.84
CA ILE A 50 9.69 3.66 9.84
C ILE A 50 8.75 4.31 10.86
N GLU A 51 9.03 5.54 11.29
CA GLU A 51 8.17 6.28 12.21
C GLU A 51 6.78 6.51 11.61
N MET A 52 6.70 6.96 10.35
CA MET A 52 5.42 7.13 9.67
C MET A 52 4.70 5.81 9.40
N GLY A 53 5.44 4.76 9.05
CA GLY A 53 4.90 3.40 8.95
C GLY A 53 4.28 2.91 10.26
N LYS A 54 4.87 3.25 11.42
CA LYS A 54 4.30 2.91 12.73
C LYS A 54 2.99 3.65 13.00
N THR A 55 2.92 4.95 12.70
CA THR A 55 1.67 5.71 12.82
C THR A 55 0.56 5.09 11.96
N LEU A 56 0.89 4.61 10.76
CA LEU A 56 -0.07 3.87 9.93
C LEU A 56 -0.49 2.55 10.58
N GLN A 57 0.46 1.78 11.15
CA GLN A 57 0.16 0.53 11.84
C GLN A 57 -0.79 0.73 13.02
N GLU A 58 -0.65 1.83 13.76
CA GLU A 58 -1.50 2.20 14.91
C GLU A 58 -2.95 2.52 14.50
N SER A 59 -3.22 2.81 13.22
CA SER A 59 -4.57 3.07 12.70
C SER A 59 -5.50 1.83 12.63
N GLY A 60 -4.99 0.65 12.98
CA GLY A 60 -5.74 -0.62 12.91
C GLY A 60 -5.63 -1.31 11.54
N LEU A 61 -4.54 -1.07 10.82
CA LEU A 61 -4.22 -1.79 9.59
C LEU A 61 -4.00 -3.28 9.90
N ALA A 62 -4.73 -4.17 9.20
CA ALA A 62 -4.54 -5.61 9.31
C ALA A 62 -3.48 -6.10 8.32
N GLY A 63 -2.88 -7.26 8.62
CA GLY A 63 -1.80 -7.83 7.81
C GLY A 63 -0.41 -7.37 8.26
N THR A 64 0.59 -7.70 7.46
CA THR A 64 1.97 -7.30 7.73
C THR A 64 2.23 -5.92 7.13
N LEU A 65 2.85 -5.02 7.89
CA LEU A 65 3.37 -3.75 7.39
C LEU A 65 4.90 -3.80 7.31
N VAL A 66 5.44 -3.42 6.17
CA VAL A 66 6.86 -3.16 5.95
C VAL A 66 7.05 -1.76 5.36
N VAL A 67 8.27 -1.24 5.40
CA VAL A 67 8.63 0.01 4.74
C VAL A 67 9.45 -0.27 3.48
N ASP A 68 9.24 0.52 2.44
CA ASP A 68 10.10 0.48 1.25
C ASP A 68 11.50 1.01 1.59
N SER A 69 12.49 0.48 0.88
CA SER A 69 13.86 0.98 0.84
C SER A 69 13.92 2.48 0.52
N MET A 70 14.97 3.16 0.98
CA MET A 70 15.14 4.59 0.68
C MET A 70 15.39 4.87 -0.81
N GLU A 71 15.77 3.85 -1.58
CA GLU A 71 15.86 3.89 -3.05
C GLU A 71 14.50 3.74 -3.75
N ASP A 72 13.39 3.67 -3.00
CA ASP A 72 12.02 3.59 -3.51
C ASP A 72 11.81 2.45 -4.52
N LEU A 73 12.43 1.29 -4.27
CA LEU A 73 12.45 0.17 -5.19
C LEU A 73 11.06 -0.43 -5.41
N ALA A 74 10.27 -0.64 -4.35
CA ALA A 74 8.92 -1.17 -4.50
C ALA A 74 8.00 -0.12 -5.15
N CYS A 75 8.08 1.12 -4.69
CA CYS A 75 7.35 2.24 -5.24
C CYS A 75 7.55 2.38 -6.76
N THR A 76 8.80 2.35 -7.20
CA THR A 76 9.17 2.46 -8.62
C THR A 76 8.74 1.23 -9.41
N LYS A 77 9.05 0.02 -8.93
CA LYS A 77 8.77 -1.23 -9.68
C LYS A 77 7.28 -1.49 -9.88
N TYR A 78 6.46 -1.11 -8.92
CA TYR A 78 5.01 -1.31 -8.98
C TYR A 78 4.24 -0.05 -9.43
N GLY A 79 4.94 1.06 -9.69
CA GLY A 79 4.32 2.34 -10.03
C GLY A 79 3.26 2.73 -9.00
N ALA A 80 3.62 2.67 -7.72
CA ALA A 80 2.68 2.59 -6.61
C ALA A 80 2.18 3.93 -6.06
N LEU A 81 2.61 5.06 -6.63
CA LEU A 81 2.17 6.39 -6.18
C LEU A 81 0.80 6.77 -6.75
N PRO A 82 -0.05 7.47 -5.98
CA PRO A 82 0.15 7.80 -4.56
C PRO A 82 -0.10 6.57 -3.67
N GLU A 83 -0.98 5.67 -4.11
CA GLU A 83 -1.20 4.35 -3.55
C GLU A 83 -1.60 3.39 -4.68
N LYS A 84 -1.38 2.09 -4.48
CA LYS A 84 -1.76 1.05 -5.45
C LYS A 84 -1.97 -0.31 -4.78
N LEU A 85 -2.97 -1.04 -5.25
CA LEU A 85 -3.21 -2.44 -4.88
C LEU A 85 -2.64 -3.36 -5.95
N CYS A 86 -1.98 -4.44 -5.54
CA CYS A 86 -1.55 -5.50 -6.44
C CYS A 86 -1.81 -6.87 -5.83
N LEU A 87 -2.02 -7.86 -6.68
CA LEU A 87 -2.12 -9.27 -6.32
C LEU A 87 -1.03 -10.03 -7.03
N LEU A 88 -0.25 -10.78 -6.26
CA LEU A 88 0.78 -11.68 -6.78
C LEU A 88 0.32 -13.13 -6.63
N THR A 89 0.62 -13.96 -7.62
CA THR A 89 0.49 -15.41 -7.49
C THR A 89 1.58 -15.96 -6.58
N VAL A 90 1.41 -17.20 -6.12
CA VAL A 90 2.44 -17.93 -5.34
C VAL A 90 3.77 -18.09 -6.08
N HIS A 91 3.80 -17.88 -7.41
CA HIS A 91 4.99 -17.88 -8.25
C HIS A 91 5.56 -16.49 -8.51
N GLY A 92 5.08 -15.46 -7.81
CA GLY A 92 5.58 -14.08 -7.91
C GLY A 92 5.18 -13.36 -9.20
N ARG A 93 4.15 -13.83 -9.91
CA ARG A 93 3.61 -13.12 -11.09
C ARG A 93 2.48 -12.20 -10.68
N VAL A 94 2.39 -11.02 -11.31
CA VAL A 94 1.26 -10.10 -11.12
C VAL A 94 0.00 -10.72 -11.72
N ALA A 95 -0.98 -11.02 -10.88
CA ALA A 95 -2.31 -11.49 -11.27
C ALA A 95 -3.31 -10.33 -11.41
N TYR A 96 -3.12 -9.27 -10.63
CA TYR A 96 -3.90 -8.04 -10.69
C TYR A 96 -3.03 -6.85 -10.31
N MET A 97 -3.21 -5.74 -11.02
CA MET A 97 -2.61 -4.46 -10.71
C MET A 97 -3.72 -3.42 -10.82
N GLY A 98 -4.09 -2.83 -9.69
CA GLY A 98 -5.08 -1.77 -9.65
C GLY A 98 -4.58 -0.48 -10.29
N ASP A 99 -5.51 0.40 -10.62
CA ASP A 99 -5.18 1.73 -11.11
C ASP A 99 -4.58 2.60 -10.00
N THR A 100 -4.00 3.72 -10.41
CA THR A 100 -3.42 4.69 -9.50
C THR A 100 -4.48 5.32 -8.59
N GLY A 101 -4.26 5.29 -7.27
CA GLY A 101 -5.15 5.89 -6.29
C GLY A 101 -5.18 7.43 -6.33
N PRO A 102 -6.13 8.08 -5.62
CA PRO A 102 -7.19 7.44 -4.83
C PRO A 102 -8.36 6.92 -5.67
N PHE A 103 -8.54 7.40 -6.91
CA PHE A 103 -9.68 7.01 -7.76
C PHE A 103 -9.63 5.56 -8.24
N GLY A 104 -8.42 5.00 -8.42
CA GLY A 104 -8.20 3.59 -8.79
C GLY A 104 -8.13 2.60 -7.63
N TYR A 105 -8.24 3.07 -6.38
CA TYR A 105 -8.14 2.20 -5.21
C TYR A 105 -9.46 1.45 -4.98
N SER A 106 -9.57 0.25 -5.53
CA SER A 106 -10.77 -0.58 -5.44
C SER A 106 -10.48 -1.90 -4.72
N VAL A 107 -10.89 -1.98 -3.45
CA VAL A 107 -10.82 -3.22 -2.66
C VAL A 107 -11.77 -4.28 -3.23
N ALA A 108 -12.88 -3.87 -3.85
CA ALA A 108 -13.83 -4.77 -4.49
C ALA A 108 -13.23 -5.47 -5.73
N ASP A 109 -12.47 -4.73 -6.54
CA ASP A 109 -11.78 -5.32 -7.70
C ASP A 109 -10.65 -6.26 -7.25
N LEU A 110 -9.91 -5.89 -6.19
CA LEU A 110 -8.93 -6.77 -5.57
C LEU A 110 -9.56 -8.07 -5.06
N GLU A 111 -10.72 -7.99 -4.37
CA GLU A 111 -11.44 -9.17 -3.89
C GLU A 111 -11.91 -10.05 -5.05
N THR A 112 -12.44 -9.45 -6.11
CA THR A 112 -12.88 -10.17 -7.31
C THR A 112 -11.71 -10.91 -7.97
N ALA A 113 -10.55 -10.26 -8.07
CA ALA A 113 -9.33 -10.87 -8.60
C ALA A 113 -8.83 -12.02 -7.70
N LEU A 114 -8.87 -11.84 -6.38
CA LEU A 114 -8.46 -12.87 -5.41
C LEU A 114 -9.34 -14.12 -5.53
N VAL A 115 -10.67 -13.96 -5.53
CA VAL A 115 -11.62 -15.07 -5.67
C VAL A 115 -11.41 -15.80 -7.00
N SER A 116 -11.22 -15.04 -8.09
CA SER A 116 -10.97 -15.62 -9.41
C SER A 116 -9.68 -16.44 -9.45
N LEU A 117 -8.62 -15.97 -8.78
CA LEU A 117 -7.34 -16.68 -8.69
C LEU A 117 -7.45 -17.97 -7.87
N CYS A 118 -8.20 -17.95 -6.77
CA CYS A 118 -8.45 -19.12 -5.93
C CYS A 118 -9.35 -20.16 -6.60
N ALA A 119 -10.30 -19.75 -7.45
CA ALA A 119 -11.19 -20.66 -8.16
C ALA A 119 -10.53 -21.38 -9.37
N GLY A 120 -9.39 -20.89 -9.84
CA GLY A 120 -8.66 -21.43 -11.00
C GLY A 120 -7.59 -22.48 -10.66
N HIS A 121 -7.51 -22.92 -9.40
CA HIS A 121 -6.62 -23.98 -8.91
C HIS A 121 -7.45 -25.13 -8.32
#